data_AF-A0AAV2J675-F1
#
_entry.id   AF-A0AAV2J675-F1
#
_cell.length_a   1.000
_cell.length_b   1.000
_cell.length_c   1.000
_cell.angle_alpha   90.00
_cell.angle_beta   90.00
_cell.angle_gamma   90.00
#
_symmetry.space_group_name_H-M   'P 1'
#
loop_
_entity.id
_entity.type
_entity.pdbx_description
1 polymer ?
#
loop_
_entity_poly.entity_id
_entity_poly.type
_entity_poly.pdbx_seq_one_letter_code
_entity_poly.pdbx_strand_id
1 'polypeptide(L)'
;MVLRLAREKHPLLLDDNRISFYPDYSAETQRNMLAYNEVKKKLRDKNIEYASRYPAKLRVRHEGAFKLFSSPAEVENFLRTLED
;
A
#
# COMPACT_ATOMS: atom_id res chain seq x y z
N MET A 1 -15.52 11.82 0.42
CA MET A 1 -15.29 12.77 -0.70
C MET A 1 -14.05 13.64 -0.49
N VAL A 2 -13.82 14.18 0.72
CA VAL A 2 -12.66 15.04 1.03
C VAL A 2 -11.28 14.44 0.73
N LEU A 3 -11.03 13.18 1.08
CA LEU A 3 -9.72 12.52 0.87
C LEU A 3 -9.38 12.31 -0.61
N ARG A 4 -10.39 12.17 -1.48
CA ARG A 4 -10.19 12.01 -2.92
C ARG A 4 -9.81 13.35 -3.55
N LEU A 5 -10.56 14.39 -3.23
CA LEU A 5 -10.28 15.78 -3.64
C LEU A 5 -8.89 16.24 -3.17
N ALA A 6 -8.49 15.87 -1.95
CA ALA A 6 -7.17 16.21 -1.43
C ALA A 6 -6.01 15.53 -2.17
N ARG A 7 -6.22 14.30 -2.68
CA ARG A 7 -5.25 13.61 -3.53
C ARG A 7 -5.17 14.21 -4.93
N GLU A 8 -6.30 14.62 -5.49
CA GLU A 8 -6.35 15.24 -6.83
C GLU A 8 -5.76 16.65 -6.84
N LYS A 9 -5.90 17.41 -5.75
CA LYS A 9 -5.40 18.79 -5.62
C LYS A 9 -4.04 18.93 -4.92
N HIS A 10 -3.27 17.85 -4.81
CA HIS A 10 -1.98 17.90 -4.14
C HIS A 10 -0.91 18.57 -5.05
N PRO A 11 -0.10 19.52 -4.53
CA PRO A 11 0.01 19.94 -3.13
C PRO A 11 -1.08 20.92 -2.67
N LEU A 12 -1.67 20.66 -1.50
CA LEU A 12 -2.58 21.58 -0.84
C LEU A 12 -1.79 22.53 0.06
N LEU A 13 -1.99 23.84 -0.15
CA LEU A 13 -1.40 24.90 0.64
C LEU A 13 -2.50 25.55 1.49
N LEU A 14 -2.28 25.64 2.79
CA LEU A 14 -3.10 26.40 3.72
C LEU A 14 -2.19 27.40 4.41
N ASP A 15 -2.40 28.69 4.16
CA ASP A 15 -1.61 29.77 4.76
C ASP A 15 -0.10 29.58 4.54
N ASP A 16 0.29 29.42 3.27
CA ASP A 16 1.67 29.07 2.81
C ASP A 16 2.19 27.70 3.29
N ASN A 17 1.49 27.04 4.21
CA ASN A 17 1.92 25.79 4.81
C ASN A 17 1.36 24.58 4.05
N ARG A 18 2.21 23.59 3.80
CA ARG A 18 1.84 22.39 3.04
C ARG A 18 1.07 21.42 3.93
N ILE A 19 -0.22 21.26 3.69
CA ILE A 19 -1.08 20.36 4.45
C ILE A 19 -1.32 19.05 3.71
N SER A 20 -1.30 17.94 4.45
CA SER A 20 -1.57 16.60 3.93
C SER A 20 -2.69 15.96 4.72
N PHE A 21 -3.78 15.62 4.04
CA PHE A 21 -4.90 14.91 4.64
C PHE A 21 -4.64 13.40 4.57
N TYR A 22 -4.50 12.78 5.74
CA TYR A 22 -4.46 11.33 5.88
C TYR A 22 -5.77 10.84 6.49
N PRO A 23 -6.21 9.63 6.14
CA PRO A 23 -7.32 9.00 6.84
C PRO A 23 -6.90 8.69 8.28
N ASP A 24 -7.84 8.74 9.22
CA ASP A 24 -7.60 8.43 10.63
C ASP A 24 -7.33 6.93 10.79
N TYR A 25 -6.07 6.54 10.74
CA TYR A 25 -5.61 5.17 10.85
C TYR A 25 -4.98 4.98 12.23
N SER A 26 -5.47 3.99 12.99
CA SER A 26 -4.84 3.59 14.24
C SER A 26 -3.36 3.26 14.03
N ALA A 27 -2.51 3.54 15.02
CA ALA A 27 -1.07 3.29 14.95
C ALA A 27 -0.73 1.84 14.57
N GLU A 28 -1.54 0.87 14.99
CA GLU A 28 -1.42 -0.54 14.61
C GLU A 28 -1.58 -0.77 13.10
N THR A 29 -2.58 -0.13 12.48
CA THR A 29 -2.82 -0.18 11.04
C THR A 29 -1.64 0.42 10.28
N GLN A 30 -1.08 1.52 10.78
CA GLN A 30 0.06 2.19 10.17
C GLN A 30 1.33 1.34 10.28
N ARG A 31 1.59 0.71 11.44
CA ARG A 31 2.68 -0.26 11.62
C ARG A 31 2.55 -1.45 10.68
N ASN A 32 1.33 -2.00 10.54
CA ASN A 32 1.08 -3.07 9.59
C ASN A 32 1.35 -2.62 8.15
N MET A 33 0.90 -1.43 7.74
CA MET A 33 1.20 -0.86 6.42
C MET A 33 2.70 -0.66 6.16
N LEU A 34 3.47 -0.30 7.21
CA LEU A 34 4.93 -0.19 7.15
C LEU A 34 5.61 -1.54 7.05
N ALA A 35 5.10 -2.58 7.71
CA ALA A 35 5.59 -3.96 7.56
C ALA A 35 5.49 -4.45 6.10
N TYR A 36 4.48 -3.97 5.35
CA TYR A 36 4.38 -4.26 3.92
C TYR A 36 5.40 -3.51 3.05
N ASN A 37 6.17 -2.56 3.58
CA ASN A 37 7.08 -1.75 2.78
C ASN A 37 8.24 -2.58 2.19
N GLU A 38 8.72 -3.58 2.93
CA GLU A 38 9.75 -4.51 2.44
C GLU A 38 9.23 -5.36 1.27
N VAL A 39 8.04 -5.94 1.40
CA VAL A 39 7.44 -6.73 0.31
C VAL A 39 7.04 -5.86 -0.88
N LYS A 40 6.62 -4.61 -0.68
CA LYS A 40 6.38 -3.66 -1.78
C LYS A 40 7.64 -3.36 -2.57
N LYS A 41 8.80 -3.22 -1.90
CA LYS A 41 10.09 -3.08 -2.59
C LYS A 41 10.38 -4.30 -3.48
N LYS A 42 10.24 -5.51 -2.93
CA LYS A 42 10.43 -6.77 -3.70
C LYS A 42 9.45 -6.86 -4.89
N LEU A 43 8.18 -6.51 -4.69
CA LEU A 43 7.18 -6.50 -5.76
C LEU A 43 7.49 -5.48 -6.86
N ARG A 44 7.98 -4.29 -6.47
CA ARG A 44 8.40 -3.25 -7.43
C ARG A 44 9.61 -3.70 -8.24
N ASP A 45 10.58 -4.35 -7.60
CA ASP A 45 11.76 -4.92 -8.26
C ASP A 45 11.36 -5.95 -9.33
N LYS A 46 10.41 -6.83 -8.99
CA LYS A 46 9.82 -7.81 -9.91
C LYS A 46 8.83 -7.24 -10.93
N ASN A 47 8.63 -5.90 -10.98
CA ASN A 47 7.66 -5.24 -11.86
C ASN A 47 6.22 -5.77 -11.71
N ILE A 48 5.84 -6.21 -10.50
CA ILE A 48 4.51 -6.73 -10.20
C ILE A 48 3.60 -5.58 -9.79
N GLU A 49 2.44 -5.45 -10.42
CA GLU A 49 1.43 -4.47 -10.00
C GLU A 49 0.87 -4.82 -8.61
N TYR A 50 0.90 -3.84 -7.70
CA TYR A 50 0.32 -3.98 -6.36
C TYR A 50 -0.49 -2.75 -5.97
N ALA A 51 -1.50 -2.96 -5.13
CA ALA A 51 -2.34 -1.93 -4.54
C ALA A 51 -2.51 -2.15 -3.04
N SER A 52 -2.35 -1.08 -2.26
CA SER A 52 -2.62 -1.11 -0.82
C SER A 52 -4.12 -0.87 -0.59
N ARG A 53 -4.79 -1.78 0.12
CA ARG A 53 -6.19 -1.64 0.55
C ARG A 53 -6.28 -1.44 2.05
N TYR A 54 -7.20 -0.58 2.45
CA TYR A 54 -7.55 -0.37 3.86
C TYR A 54 -8.08 -1.67 4.49
N PRO A 55 -7.78 -1.97 5.77
CA PRO A 55 -6.86 -1.27 6.67
C PRO A 55 -5.37 -1.55 6.43
N ALA A 56 -4.97 -2.80 6.21
CA ALA A 56 -3.59 -3.16 5.94
C ALA A 56 -3.53 -4.43 5.07
N LYS A 57 -4.24 -4.39 3.94
CA LYS A 57 -4.29 -5.50 2.99
C LYS A 57 -3.49 -5.15 1.75
N LEU A 58 -2.67 -6.07 1.26
CA LEU A 58 -1.92 -5.89 0.03
C LEU A 58 -2.58 -6.68 -1.09
N ARG A 59 -3.04 -6.00 -2.13
CA ARG A 59 -3.53 -6.62 -3.36
C ARG A 59 -2.37 -6.71 -4.34
N VAL A 60 -2.05 -7.91 -4.79
CA VAL A 60 -1.00 -8.16 -5.78
C VAL A 60 -1.65 -8.76 -7.01
N ARG A 61 -1.28 -8.26 -8.20
CA ARG A 61 -1.70 -8.82 -9.48
C ARG A 61 -0.66 -9.83 -9.94
N HIS A 62 -1.06 -11.07 -10.15
CA HIS A 62 -0.17 -12.11 -10.64
C HIS A 62 -0.91 -13.00 -11.64
N GLU A 63 -0.35 -13.20 -12.83
CA GLU A 63 -0.96 -13.99 -13.93
C GLU A 63 -2.45 -13.67 -14.19
N GLY A 64 -2.83 -12.40 -14.15
CA GLY A 64 -4.23 -11.98 -14.38
C GLY A 64 -5.17 -12.21 -13.19
N ALA A 65 -4.74 -12.89 -12.13
CA ALA A 65 -5.47 -13.00 -10.87
C ALA A 65 -5.04 -11.91 -9.88
N PHE A 66 -6.00 -11.46 -9.06
CA PHE A 66 -5.71 -10.56 -7.95
C PHE A 66 -5.71 -11.35 -6.65
N LYS A 67 -4.56 -11.45 -6.00
CA LYS A 67 -4.45 -12.05 -4.67
C LYS A 67 -4.48 -10.94 -3.62
N LEU A 68 -5.31 -11.13 -2.59
CA LEU A 68 -5.43 -10.20 -1.49
C LEU A 68 -4.76 -10.82 -0.26
N PHE A 69 -3.71 -10.19 0.22
CA PHE A 69 -2.95 -10.65 1.37
C PHE A 69 -3.30 -9.80 2.58
N SER A 70 -3.50 -10.45 3.74
CA SER A 70 -3.78 -9.78 5.00
C SER A 70 -2.60 -9.83 5.96
N SER A 71 -1.56 -10.61 5.64
CA SER A 71 -0.28 -10.61 6.34
C SER A 71 0.92 -10.42 5.39
N PRO A 72 1.99 -9.71 5.81
CA PRO A 72 3.21 -9.57 5.02
C PRO A 72 3.91 -10.93 4.81
N ALA A 73 3.84 -11.84 5.78
CA ALA A 73 4.39 -13.19 5.68
C ALA A 73 3.79 -14.01 4.52
N GLU A 74 2.48 -13.86 4.26
CA GLU A 74 1.84 -14.52 3.12
C GLU A 74 2.38 -13.99 1.78
N VAL A 75 2.65 -12.68 1.71
CA VAL A 75 3.25 -12.05 0.53
C VAL A 75 4.68 -12.53 0.33
N GLU A 76 5.46 -12.68 1.40
CA GLU A 76 6.83 -13.22 1.31
C GLU A 76 6.85 -14.67 0.85
N ASN A 77 5.96 -15.51 1.39
CA ASN A 77 5.82 -16.88 0.95
C ASN A 77 5.40 -16.95 -0.53
N PHE A 78 4.50 -16.07 -0.95
CA PHE A 78 4.13 -15.92 -2.34
C PHE A 78 5.32 -15.46 -3.21
N LEU A 79 6.09 -14.47 -2.78
CA LEU A 79 7.29 -14.03 -3.50
C LEU A 79 8.32 -15.16 -3.68
N ARG A 80 8.46 -16.02 -2.66
CA ARG A 80 9.33 -17.20 -2.69
C ARG A 80 8.82 -18.27 -3.65
N THR A 81 7.51 -18.49 -3.73
CA THR A 81 6.92 -19.43 -4.71
C THR A 81 7.09 -18.97 -6.16
N LEU A 82 7.34 -17.68 -6.38
CA LEU A 82 7.60 -17.11 -7.71
C LEU A 82 9.09 -17.16 -8.11
N GLU A 83 9.97 -17.62 -7.22
CA GLU A 83 11.41 -17.77 -7.49
C GLU A 83 11.79 -19.22 -7.85
N ASP A 84 10.85 -20.16 -7.77
CA ASP A 84 11.03 -21.58 -8.11
C ASP A 84 10.47 -21.91 -9.51
#